data_AF-A0A250KJZ3-F1
#
_entry.id   AF-A0A250KJZ3-F1
#
_cell.length_a   1.000
_cell.length_b   1.000
_cell.length_c   1.000
_cell.angle_alpha   90.00
_cell.angle_beta   90.00
_cell.angle_gamma   90.00
#
_symmetry.space_group_name_H-M   'P 1'
#
loop_
_entity.id
_entity.type
_entity.pdbx_description
1 polymer ?
#
loop_
_entity_poly.entity_id
_entity_poly.type
_entity_poly.pdbx_seq_one_letter_code
_entity_poly.pdbx_strand_id
1 'polypeptide(L)'
;MDCSELVGRYAAKIEWCKKPMGWTTCYMVDYAMKNPKWLIKHNDPNYIPKRGDIFLWYGKRVDKKGVSHYSGHTGVVINYNSESDIVTTIEAIQSSVKNEKAINERGEKYKENENKKLAGTIKMHFFRKGFHLIGHNPVRCYFYTFAVHYSKK
;
A
#
# COMPACT_ATOMS: atom_id res chain seq x y z
N MET A 1 -4.34 3.35 14.31
CA MET A 1 -4.88 2.89 13.02
C MET A 1 -3.75 2.24 12.26
N ASP A 2 -3.91 0.97 11.90
CA ASP A 2 -2.94 0.25 11.07
C ASP A 2 -3.20 0.53 9.57
N CYS A 3 -2.20 0.32 8.72
CA CYS A 3 -2.28 0.45 7.26
C CYS A 3 -3.47 -0.33 6.68
N SER A 4 -3.63 -1.56 7.15
CA SER A 4 -4.68 -2.48 6.71
C SER A 4 -6.07 -2.07 7.20
N GLU A 5 -6.16 -1.54 8.42
CA GLU A 5 -7.39 -0.95 8.96
C GLU A 5 -7.84 0.26 8.14
N LEU A 6 -6.90 1.14 7.73
CA LEU A 6 -7.20 2.28 6.87
C LEU A 6 -7.83 1.85 5.55
N VAL A 7 -7.24 0.86 4.88
CA VAL A 7 -7.78 0.33 3.61
C VAL A 7 -9.10 -0.39 3.82
N GLY A 8 -9.26 -1.15 4.91
CA GLY A 8 -10.53 -1.79 5.25
C GLY A 8 -11.66 -0.77 5.44
N ARG A 9 -11.39 0.35 6.13
CA ARG A 9 -12.34 1.46 6.29
C ARG A 9 -12.65 2.15 4.98
N TYR A 10 -11.63 2.40 4.15
CA TYR A 10 -11.81 2.95 2.80
C TYR A 10 -12.73 2.05 1.95
N ALA A 11 -12.45 0.74 1.91
CA ALA A 11 -13.24 -0.24 1.17
C ALA A 11 -14.71 -0.25 1.60
N ALA A 12 -14.97 -0.16 2.91
CA ALA A 12 -16.33 -0.06 3.42
C ALA A 12 -17.00 1.27 3.04
N LYS A 13 -16.25 2.38 3.09
CA LYS A 13 -16.74 3.72 2.77
C LYS A 13 -17.14 3.86 1.30
N ILE A 14 -16.44 3.19 0.39
CA ILE A 14 -16.78 3.16 -1.04
C ILE A 14 -17.82 2.08 -1.37
N GLU A 15 -18.39 1.42 -0.37
CA GLU A 15 -19.39 0.36 -0.53
C GLU A 15 -18.87 -0.88 -1.28
N TRP A 16 -17.58 -1.18 -1.18
CA TRP A 16 -17.04 -2.45 -1.67
C TRP A 16 -17.37 -3.61 -0.72
N CYS A 17 -17.42 -3.34 0.59
CA CYS A 17 -17.87 -4.28 1.63
C CYS A 17 -18.77 -3.59 2.67
N LYS A 18 -19.71 -4.33 3.29
CA LYS A 18 -20.71 -3.77 4.23
C LYS A 18 -20.09 -3.14 5.48
N LYS A 19 -18.93 -3.63 5.91
CA LYS A 19 -18.19 -3.17 7.09
C LYS A 19 -16.68 -3.32 6.85
N PRO A 20 -15.83 -2.55 7.54
CA PRO A 20 -14.39 -2.69 7.41
C PRO A 20 -13.95 -4.14 7.65
N MET A 21 -13.21 -4.70 6.69
CA MET A 21 -12.64 -6.03 6.83
C MET A 21 -11.38 -5.90 7.69
N GLY A 22 -11.34 -6.59 8.83
CA GLY A 22 -10.19 -6.62 9.76
C GLY A 22 -9.05 -7.51 9.25
N TRP A 23 -8.73 -7.43 7.96
CA TRP A 23 -7.67 -8.20 7.34
C TRP A 23 -6.34 -7.50 7.46
N THR A 24 -5.29 -8.28 7.72
CA THR A 24 -3.92 -7.84 7.49
C THR A 24 -3.63 -7.76 5.99
N THR A 25 -2.54 -7.08 5.60
CA THR A 25 -2.13 -6.96 4.20
C THR A 25 -1.93 -8.32 3.52
N CYS A 26 -1.41 -9.34 4.22
CA CYS A 26 -1.28 -10.68 3.64
C CYS A 26 -2.63 -11.32 3.32
N TYR A 27 -3.62 -11.18 4.20
CA TYR A 27 -4.97 -11.69 3.93
C TYR A 27 -5.69 -10.92 2.82
N MET A 28 -5.39 -9.64 2.60
CA MET A 28 -5.88 -8.91 1.43
C MET A 28 -5.31 -9.49 0.12
N VAL A 29 -4.01 -9.84 0.12
CA VAL A 29 -3.39 -10.50 -1.05
C VAL A 29 -3.99 -11.88 -1.29
N ASP A 30 -4.13 -12.70 -0.24
CA ASP A 30 -4.78 -14.02 -0.34
C ASP A 30 -6.22 -13.90 -0.88
N TYR A 31 -6.96 -12.88 -0.43
CA TYR A 31 -8.29 -12.61 -0.92
C TYR A 31 -8.28 -12.25 -2.41
N ALA A 32 -7.40 -11.35 -2.86
CA ALA A 32 -7.26 -10.97 -4.26
C ALA A 32 -6.94 -12.18 -5.15
N MET A 33 -6.07 -13.09 -4.68
CA MET A 33 -5.73 -14.32 -5.40
C MET A 33 -6.93 -15.26 -5.55
N LYS A 34 -7.73 -15.43 -4.49
CA LYS A 34 -8.92 -16.31 -4.50
C LYS A 34 -10.11 -15.66 -5.20
N ASN A 35 -10.18 -14.34 -5.24
CA ASN A 35 -11.33 -13.55 -5.69
C ASN A 35 -10.90 -12.45 -6.68
N PRO A 36 -10.24 -12.78 -7.80
CA PRO A 36 -9.68 -11.79 -8.73
C PRO A 36 -10.75 -10.93 -9.42
N LYS A 37 -12.01 -11.37 -9.44
CA LYS A 37 -13.16 -10.60 -9.94
C LYS A 37 -13.58 -9.47 -8.99
N TRP A 38 -13.21 -9.54 -7.71
CA TRP A 38 -13.65 -8.61 -6.66
C TRP A 38 -12.55 -7.61 -6.29
N LEU A 39 -11.31 -8.10 -6.22
CA LEU A 39 -10.11 -7.31 -5.98
C LEU A 39 -9.08 -7.66 -7.06
N ILE A 40 -9.06 -6.83 -8.11
CA ILE A 40 -8.28 -7.09 -9.33
C ILE A 40 -6.83 -6.72 -9.06
N LYS A 41 -5.91 -7.67 -9.25
CA LYS A 41 -4.47 -7.41 -9.23
C LYS A 41 -3.99 -6.96 -10.62
N HIS A 42 -3.30 -5.85 -10.69
CA HIS A 42 -2.64 -5.40 -11.93
C HIS A 42 -1.23 -5.97 -12.02
N ASN A 43 -1.07 -7.02 -12.83
CA ASN A 43 0.22 -7.67 -13.05
C ASN A 43 1.08 -7.01 -14.14
N ASP A 44 0.49 -6.12 -14.95
CA ASP A 44 1.24 -5.37 -15.97
C ASP A 44 2.22 -4.40 -15.28
N PRO A 45 3.55 -4.52 -15.49
CA PRO A 45 4.53 -3.59 -14.95
C PRO A 45 4.39 -2.16 -15.47
N ASN A 46 3.63 -1.95 -16.55
CA ASN A 46 3.33 -0.65 -17.13
C ASN A 46 1.97 -0.10 -16.71
N TYR A 47 1.20 -0.83 -15.88
CA TYR A 47 -0.05 -0.30 -15.33
C TYR A 47 0.18 1.05 -14.65
N ILE A 48 -0.69 2.00 -14.99
CA ILE A 48 -0.72 3.34 -14.38
C ILE A 48 -1.83 3.33 -13.31
N PRO A 49 -1.48 3.48 -12.03
CA PRO A 49 -2.48 3.44 -10.96
C PRO A 49 -3.41 4.64 -11.02
N LYS A 50 -4.67 4.39 -10.69
CA LYS A 50 -5.73 5.39 -10.68
C LYS A 50 -6.08 5.77 -9.25
N ARG A 51 -6.66 6.96 -9.09
CA ARG A 51 -7.23 7.37 -7.81
C ARG A 51 -8.24 6.32 -7.32
N GLY A 52 -8.05 5.85 -6.10
CA GLY A 52 -8.88 4.84 -5.46
C GLY A 52 -8.37 3.40 -5.61
N ASP A 53 -7.36 3.16 -6.45
CA ASP A 53 -6.57 1.92 -6.37
C ASP A 53 -5.88 1.83 -5.01
N ILE A 54 -5.52 0.62 -4.62
CA ILE A 54 -4.66 0.38 -3.46
C ILE A 54 -3.36 -0.24 -3.93
N PHE A 55 -2.26 -0.01 -3.21
CA PHE A 55 -1.08 -0.84 -3.37
C PHE A 55 -1.05 -1.90 -2.27
N LEU A 56 -0.58 -3.10 -2.59
CA LEU A 56 -0.29 -4.15 -1.60
C LEU A 56 1.12 -4.66 -1.83
N TRP A 57 1.87 -4.81 -0.75
CA TRP A 57 3.03 -5.70 -0.72
C TRP A 57 3.07 -6.46 0.60
N TYR A 58 3.60 -7.67 0.58
CA TYR A 58 3.86 -8.45 1.77
C TYR A 58 5.12 -9.29 1.59
N GLY A 59 5.90 -9.42 2.65
CA GLY A 59 7.10 -10.24 2.72
C GLY A 59 6.93 -11.35 3.74
N LYS A 60 7.60 -12.48 3.50
CA LYS A 60 7.76 -13.55 4.48
C LYS A 60 9.26 -13.75 4.73
N ARG A 61 9.69 -13.62 5.98
CA ARG A 61 11.04 -13.94 6.42
C ARG A 61 10.99 -15.14 7.35
N VAL A 62 11.81 -16.14 7.13
CA VAL A 62 11.98 -17.25 8.09
C VAL A 62 13.25 -16.96 8.89
N ASP A 63 13.17 -17.00 10.21
CA ASP A 63 14.35 -16.81 11.06
C ASP A 63 15.18 -18.10 11.19
N LYS A 64 16.32 -18.01 11.86
CA LYS A 64 17.26 -19.14 12.06
C LYS A 64 16.62 -20.32 12.83
N LYS A 65 15.49 -20.12 13.51
CA LYS A 65 14.74 -21.15 14.24
C LYS A 65 13.59 -21.74 13.42
N GLY A 66 13.45 -21.35 12.15
CA GLY A 66 12.37 -21.80 11.28
C GLY A 66 11.04 -21.05 11.47
N VAL A 67 11.01 -19.98 12.28
CA VAL A 67 9.77 -19.22 12.53
C VAL A 67 9.53 -18.24 11.39
N SER A 68 8.31 -18.26 10.85
CA SER A 68 7.88 -17.35 9.79
C SER A 68 7.39 -16.02 10.35
N HIS A 69 8.02 -14.94 9.91
CA HIS A 69 7.66 -13.54 10.17
C HIS A 69 7.06 -12.94 8.90
N TYR A 70 5.91 -12.31 9.02
CA TYR A 70 5.23 -11.67 7.90
C TYR A 70 5.28 -10.16 8.08
N SER A 71 5.67 -9.46 7.02
CA SER A 71 5.59 -8.00 6.92
C SER A 71 4.68 -7.65 5.74
N GLY A 72 4.11 -6.46 5.76
CA GLY A 72 3.34 -5.97 4.63
C GLY A 72 2.84 -4.58 4.89
N HIS A 73 2.51 -3.87 3.83
CA HIS A 73 1.98 -2.52 3.91
C HIS A 73 1.03 -2.24 2.76
N THR A 74 0.13 -1.31 3.01
CA THR A 74 -0.93 -0.95 2.07
C THR A 74 -1.36 0.51 2.27
N GLY A 75 -1.94 1.07 1.22
CA GLY A 75 -2.48 2.41 1.22
C GLY A 75 -3.32 2.67 -0.02
N VAL A 76 -4.01 3.80 -0.01
CA VAL A 76 -4.94 4.19 -1.08
C VAL A 76 -4.26 5.22 -1.97
N VAL A 77 -4.21 4.96 -3.28
CA VAL A 77 -3.72 5.89 -4.28
C VAL A 77 -4.68 7.07 -4.39
N ILE A 78 -4.12 8.28 -4.29
CA ILE A 78 -4.89 9.53 -4.48
C ILE A 78 -4.45 10.32 -5.71
N ASN A 79 -3.22 10.10 -6.20
CA ASN A 79 -2.71 10.75 -7.40
C ASN A 79 -1.58 9.93 -8.05
N TYR A 80 -1.36 10.15 -9.34
CA TYR A 80 -0.17 9.73 -10.08
C TYR A 80 0.34 10.92 -10.92
N ASN A 81 1.61 11.25 -10.78
CA ASN A 81 2.29 12.24 -11.61
C ASN A 81 3.06 11.51 -12.72
N SER A 82 2.66 11.70 -13.98
CA SER A 82 3.29 11.08 -15.15
C SER A 82 4.65 11.68 -15.52
N GLU A 83 4.92 12.94 -15.17
CA GLU A 83 6.20 13.60 -15.46
C GLU A 83 7.32 13.04 -14.56
N SER A 84 7.02 12.76 -13.30
CA SER A 84 7.98 12.25 -12.32
C SER A 84 7.87 10.73 -12.03
N ASP A 85 6.88 10.04 -12.62
CA ASP A 85 6.52 8.64 -12.35
C ASP A 85 6.25 8.35 -10.85
N ILE A 86 5.70 9.33 -10.13
CA ILE A 86 5.45 9.25 -8.69
C ILE A 86 3.97 9.00 -8.40
N VAL A 87 3.72 8.05 -7.51
CA VAL A 87 2.40 7.75 -6.95
C VAL A 87 2.28 8.43 -5.59
N THR A 88 1.19 9.16 -5.39
CA THR A 88 0.81 9.71 -4.09
C THR A 88 -0.27 8.84 -3.45
N THR A 89 -0.05 8.47 -2.20
CA THR A 89 -0.95 7.60 -1.42
C THR A 89 -1.34 8.23 -0.09
N ILE A 90 -2.47 7.78 0.47
CA ILE A 90 -2.80 7.97 1.88
C ILE A 90 -2.55 6.64 2.61
N GLU A 91 -1.75 6.71 3.68
CA GLU A 91 -1.27 5.56 4.42
C GLU A 91 -1.37 5.80 5.92
N ALA A 92 -1.63 4.74 6.68
CA ALA A 92 -1.47 4.77 8.13
C ALA A 92 -0.12 4.13 8.49
N ILE A 93 0.75 4.90 9.15
CA ILE A 93 2.12 4.48 9.43
C ILE A 93 2.58 4.97 10.80
N GLN A 94 3.51 4.23 11.40
CA GLN A 94 4.19 4.60 12.62
C GLN A 94 5.68 4.26 12.50
N SER A 95 6.44 5.17 11.90
CA SER A 95 7.87 4.99 11.63
C SER A 95 8.58 6.35 11.53
N SER A 96 9.72 6.40 10.83
CA SER A 96 10.48 7.61 10.52
C SER A 96 10.84 7.67 9.04
N VAL A 97 11.12 8.87 8.56
CA VAL A 97 11.61 9.11 7.20
C VAL A 97 12.86 8.28 6.89
N LYS A 98 13.80 8.20 7.85
CA LYS A 98 15.04 7.42 7.76
C LYS A 98 14.78 5.94 7.51
N ASN A 99 13.87 5.37 8.31
CA ASN A 99 13.57 3.95 8.25
C ASN A 99 12.88 3.62 6.91
N GLU A 100 11.88 4.42 6.54
CA GLU A 100 11.06 4.12 5.36
C GLU A 100 11.69 4.57 4.05
N LYS A 101 12.73 5.42 4.11
CA LYS A 101 13.39 6.06 2.97
C LYS A 101 12.38 6.78 2.07
N ALA A 102 11.46 7.52 2.70
CA ALA A 102 10.43 8.26 1.99
C ALA A 102 11.03 9.30 1.02
N ILE A 103 10.32 9.56 -0.07
CA ILE A 103 10.64 10.62 -1.03
C ILE A 103 9.58 11.73 -1.00
N ASN A 104 9.95 12.91 -1.48
CA ASN A 104 9.00 13.99 -1.72
C ASN A 104 8.29 13.82 -3.09
N GLU A 105 7.38 14.74 -3.41
CA GLU A 105 6.63 14.78 -4.68
C GLU A 105 7.50 14.96 -5.94
N ARG A 106 8.78 15.32 -5.77
CA ARG A 106 9.78 15.48 -6.84
C ARG A 106 10.69 14.25 -6.98
N GLY A 107 10.55 13.24 -6.12
CA GLY A 107 11.40 12.04 -6.15
C GLY A 107 12.67 12.14 -5.29
N GLU A 108 12.83 13.23 -4.55
CA GLU A 108 14.03 13.50 -3.78
C GLU A 108 13.90 12.94 -2.36
N LYS A 109 15.01 12.42 -1.83
CA LYS A 109 15.08 11.97 -0.43
C LYS A 109 15.12 13.19 0.50
N TYR A 110 14.45 13.08 1.64
CA TYR A 110 14.52 14.09 2.70
C TYR A 110 15.90 14.07 3.38
N LYS A 111 16.76 15.06 3.10
CA LYS A 111 18.12 15.16 3.68
C LYS A 111 18.14 15.72 5.12
N GLU A 112 17.31 16.74 5.40
CA GLU A 112 17.37 17.49 6.67
C GLU A 112 16.38 17.01 7.73
N ASN A 113 15.65 15.92 7.46
CA ASN A 113 14.52 15.49 8.28
C ASN A 113 14.42 13.96 8.38
N GLU A 114 15.56 13.25 8.34
CA GLU A 114 15.58 11.79 8.39
C GLU A 114 14.92 11.24 9.66
N ASN A 115 15.09 11.91 10.81
CA ASN A 115 14.46 11.49 12.07
C ASN A 115 13.00 11.96 12.21
N LYS A 116 12.45 12.69 11.23
CA LYS A 116 11.05 13.13 11.26
C LYS A 116 10.15 11.90 11.34
N LYS A 117 9.27 11.92 12.34
CA LYS A 117 8.31 10.84 12.57
C LYS A 117 7.24 10.85 11.48
N LEU A 118 7.01 9.69 10.87
CA LEU A 118 5.87 9.41 10.01
C LEU A 118 4.83 8.74 10.91
N ALA A 119 3.86 9.49 11.39
CA ALA A 119 2.89 9.01 12.38
C ALA A 119 1.44 9.37 11.99
N GLY A 120 0.57 8.37 12.09
CA GLY A 120 -0.86 8.53 11.83
C GLY A 120 -1.18 8.34 10.36
N THR A 121 -2.26 8.97 9.91
CA THR A 121 -2.70 8.93 8.50
C THR A 121 -2.04 10.07 7.74
N ILE A 122 -1.13 9.75 6.83
CA ILE A 122 -0.30 10.73 6.13
C ILE A 122 -0.30 10.50 4.62
N LYS A 123 0.11 11.52 3.87
CA LYS A 123 0.42 11.37 2.45
C LYS A 123 1.84 10.85 2.28
N MET A 124 2.00 9.87 1.40
CA MET A 124 3.29 9.28 1.05
C MET A 124 3.49 9.34 -0.47
N HIS A 125 4.77 9.26 -0.88
CA HIS A 125 5.18 9.26 -2.27
C HIS A 125 6.17 8.14 -2.51
N PHE A 126 6.03 7.45 -3.64
CA PHE A 126 7.00 6.48 -4.13
C PHE A 126 6.94 6.40 -5.66
N PHE A 127 8.05 5.99 -6.27
CA PHE A 127 8.09 5.74 -7.71
C PHE A 127 7.19 4.56 -8.05
N ARG A 128 6.38 4.67 -9.11
CA ARG A 128 5.41 3.65 -9.51
C ARG A 128 6.03 2.26 -9.73
N LYS A 129 7.23 2.21 -10.33
CA LYS A 129 8.02 0.98 -10.53
C LYS A 129 9.04 0.71 -9.42
N GLY A 130 9.10 1.57 -8.41
CA GLY A 130 10.06 1.48 -7.32
C GLY A 130 9.61 0.56 -6.19
N PHE A 131 10.45 0.51 -5.15
CA PHE A 131 10.10 -0.07 -3.87
C PHE A 131 9.42 0.99 -3.00
N HIS A 132 8.46 0.56 -2.20
CA HIS A 132 7.82 1.40 -1.20
C HIS A 132 8.14 0.90 0.21
N LEU A 133 8.29 1.80 1.17
CA LEU A 133 8.75 1.48 2.54
C LEU A 133 10.03 0.62 2.54
N ILE A 134 11.09 1.15 1.92
CA ILE A 134 12.32 0.43 1.57
C ILE A 134 13.11 -0.04 2.82
N GLY A 135 12.71 0.39 4.02
CA GLY A 135 13.22 -0.09 5.30
C GLY A 135 12.93 -1.55 5.64
N HIS A 136 11.92 -2.16 5.00
CA HIS A 136 11.35 -3.46 5.42
C HIS A 136 11.80 -4.67 4.59
N ASN A 137 12.99 -4.60 3.98
CA ASN A 137 13.48 -5.48 2.90
C ASN A 137 12.59 -5.42 1.64
N PRO A 138 13.15 -5.02 0.49
CA PRO A 138 12.36 -4.60 -0.66
C PRO A 138 11.49 -5.73 -1.23
N VAL A 139 10.17 -5.54 -1.17
CA VAL A 139 9.19 -6.34 -1.92
C VAL A 139 8.54 -5.44 -2.97
N ARG A 140 8.39 -5.96 -4.19
CA ARG A 140 7.73 -5.23 -5.28
C ARG A 140 6.27 -4.99 -4.92
N CYS A 141 5.86 -3.72 -5.00
CA CYS A 141 4.48 -3.32 -4.81
C CYS A 141 3.66 -3.62 -6.06
N TYR A 142 2.43 -4.10 -5.87
CA TYR A 142 1.45 -4.24 -6.95
C TYR A 142 0.23 -3.37 -6.64
N PHE A 143 -0.40 -2.86 -7.69
CA PHE A 143 -1.65 -2.12 -7.58
C PHE A 143 -2.85 -3.04 -7.72
N TYR A 144 -3.93 -2.71 -7.01
CA TYR A 144 -5.17 -3.44 -7.00
C TYR A 144 -6.37 -2.50 -7.08
N THR A 145 -7.43 -2.96 -7.74
CA THR A 145 -8.70 -2.20 -7.87
C THR A 145 -9.86 -2.98 -7.27
N PHE A 146 -10.67 -2.29 -6.47
CA PHE A 146 -11.98 -2.75 -6.03
C PHE A 146 -12.98 -2.72 -7.19
N ALA A 147 -13.45 -3.88 -7.66
CA ALA A 147 -14.18 -3.98 -8.92
C ALA A 147 -15.71 -3.93 -8.81
N VAL A 148 -16.28 -4.45 -7.72
CA VAL A 148 -17.73 -4.60 -7.54
C VAL A 148 -18.15 -4.06 -6.19
N HIS A 149 -19.18 -3.20 -6.19
CA HIS A 149 -19.75 -2.64 -4.97
C HIS A 149 -20.87 -3.55 -4.47
N TYR A 150 -20.91 -3.87 -3.18
CA TYR A 150 -21.96 -4.74 -2.64
C TYR A 150 -23.35 -4.09 -2.71
N SER A 151 -23.41 -2.75 -2.73
CA SER A 151 -24.64 -1.94 -2.80
C SER A 151 -25.24 -1.86 -4.20
N LYS A 152 -24.49 -2.23 -5.25
CA LYS A 152 -24.90 -2.12 -6.66
C LYS A 152 -25.43 -3.45 -7.22
N LYS A 153 -25.89 -4.35 -6.34
CA LYS A 153 -26.54 -5.61 -6.71
C LYS A 153 -28.04 -5.44 -6.82
#